data_AF-A0A1T4Q299-F1
#
_entry.id   AF-A0A1T4Q299-F1
#
_cell.length_a   1.000
_cell.length_b   1.000
_cell.length_c   1.000
_cell.angle_alpha   90.00
_cell.angle_beta   90.00
_cell.angle_gamma   90.00
#
_symmetry.space_group_name_H-M   'P 1'
#
loop_
_entity.id
_entity.type
_entity.pdbx_description
1 polymer ?
#
loop_
_entity_poly.entity_id
_entity_poly.type
_entity_poly.pdbx_seq_one_letter_code
_entity_poly.pdbx_strand_id
1 'polypeptide(L)' 'MGNWYVVDNFGNTIAGPFFDKQSAEMFVNGNDMYHVVYKD' A
#
# COMPACT_ATOMS: atom_id res chain seq x y z
N MET A 1 0.56 0.34 15.51
CA MET A 1 1.29 -0.69 14.73
C MET A 1 0.78 -0.61 13.30
N GLY A 2 1.65 -0.78 12.31
CA GLY A 2 1.38 -0.41 10.92
C GLY A 2 0.09 -0.96 10.33
N ASN A 3 -0.69 -0.05 9.75
CA ASN A 3 -1.87 -0.32 8.93
C ASN A 3 -1.69 0.33 7.55
N TRP A 4 -0.53 0.12 6.95
CA TRP A 4 -0.28 0.57 5.58
C TRP A 4 -0.72 -0.51 4.60
N TYR A 5 -1.42 -0.13 3.56
CA TYR A 5 -1.94 -1.02 2.52
C TYR A 5 -1.59 -0.48 1.15
N VAL A 6 -1.41 -1.38 0.20
CA VAL A 6 -1.32 -1.05 -1.22
C VAL A 6 -2.69 -1.29 -1.82
N VAL A 7 -3.25 -0.30 -2.50
CA VAL A 7 -4.53 -0.36 -3.20
C VAL A 7 -4.33 -0.12 -4.69
N ASP A 8 -5.24 -0.64 -5.52
CA ASP A 8 -5.30 -0.28 -6.93
C ASP A 8 -6.00 1.08 -7.14
N ASN A 9 -6.06 1.53 -8.40
CA ASN A 9 -6.77 2.74 -8.81
C ASN A 9 -8.29 2.73 -8.51
N PHE A 10 -8.87 1.58 -8.18
CA PHE A 10 -10.29 1.42 -7.81
C PHE A 10 -10.49 1.36 -6.29
N GLY A 11 -9.40 1.42 -5.51
CA GLY A 11 -9.42 1.34 -4.05
C GLY A 11 -9.44 -0.09 -3.50
N ASN A 12 -9.31 -1.12 -4.34
CA ASN A 12 -9.22 -2.50 -3.88
C ASN A 12 -7.86 -2.74 -3.23
N THR A 13 -7.84 -3.41 -2.09
CA THR A 13 -6.58 -3.75 -1.40
C THR A 13 -5.87 -4.89 -2.11
N ILE A 14 -4.62 -4.64 -2.52
CA ILE A 14 -3.75 -5.57 -3.23
C ILE A 14 -2.75 -6.21 -2.26
N ALA A 15 -2.25 -5.45 -1.28
CA ALA A 15 -1.31 -5.96 -0.27
C ALA A 15 -1.41 -5.19 1.06
N GLY A 16 -0.98 -5.83 2.15
CA GLY A 16 -0.94 -5.28 3.52
C GLY A 16 -1.61 -6.22 4.54
N PRO A 17 -1.59 -5.86 5.85
CA PRO A 17 -1.00 -4.65 6.41
C PRO A 17 0.54 -4.71 6.46
N PHE A 18 1.17 -3.60 6.10
CA PHE A 18 2.61 -3.37 6.29
C PHE A 18 2.87 -2.62 7.59
N PHE A 19 3.99 -2.93 8.22
CA PHE A 19 4.41 -2.30 9.48
C PHE A 19 4.69 -0.80 9.34
N ASP A 20 5.22 -0.38 8.19
CA ASP A 20 5.60 0.99 7.89
C ASP A 20 5.33 1.34 6.43
N LYS A 21 5.29 2.63 6.12
CA LYS A 21 4.98 3.15 4.79
C LYS A 21 6.03 2.77 3.76
N GLN A 22 7.31 2.75 4.14
CA GLN A 22 8.42 2.47 3.23
C GLN A 22 8.34 1.04 2.71
N SER A 23 8.02 0.08 3.59
CA SER A 23 7.79 -1.32 3.20
C SER A 23 6.65 -1.44 2.18
N ALA A 24 5.57 -0.68 2.34
CA ALA A 24 4.48 -0.63 1.36
C ALA A 24 4.95 0.03 0.04
N GLU A 25 5.66 1.16 0.10
CA GLU A 25 6.20 1.87 -1.08
C GLU A 25 7.19 1.02 -1.89
N MET A 26 8.00 0.20 -1.20
CA MET A 26 8.90 -0.75 -1.86
C MET A 26 8.15 -1.82 -2.66
N PHE A 27 6.96 -2.24 -2.21
CA PHE A 27 6.11 -3.17 -2.97
C PHE A 27 5.56 -2.52 -4.25
N VAL A 28 5.30 -1.22 -4.21
CA VAL A 28 4.70 -0.47 -5.33
C VAL A 28 5.72 0.01 -6.37
N ASN A 29 7.01 -0.06 -6.05
CA ASN A 29 8.07 0.56 -6.85
C ASN A 29 8.03 0.10 -8.32
N GLY A 30 7.73 1.04 -9.22
CA GLY A 30 7.62 0.81 -10.67
C GLY A 30 6.23 0.50 -11.19
N ASN A 31 5.18 0.58 -10.35
CA ASN A 31 3.80 0.38 -10.78
C ASN A 31 2.90 1.59 -10.45
N ASP A 32 2.66 2.42 -11.46
CA ASP A 32 1.83 3.64 -11.35
C ASP A 32 0.33 3.36 -11.10
N MET A 33 -0.11 2.10 -11.19
CA MET A 33 -1.52 1.72 -10.98
C MET A 33 -1.87 1.44 -9.52
N TYR A 34 -0.88 1.49 -8.64
CA TYR A 34 -1.01 1.12 -7.24
C TYR A 34 -0.63 2.31 -6.34
N HIS A 35 -1.30 2.42 -5.20
CA HIS A 35 -1.16 3.52 -4.25
C HIS A 35 -1.03 3.00 -2.83
N VAL A 36 -0.23 3.68 -2.01
CA VAL A 36 -0.10 3.35 -0.58
C VAL A 36 -1.07 4.19 0.24
N VAL A 37 -1.91 3.53 1.06
CA VAL A 37 -2.89 4.17 1.94
C VAL A 37 -2.74 3.67 3.38
N TYR A 38 -3.03 4.52 4.35
CA TYR A 38 -3.15 4.14 5.76
C TYR A 38 -4.62 3.90 6.10
N LYS A 39 -4.93 2.84 6.87
CA LYS A 39 -6.29 2.54 7.34
C LYS A 39 -6.34 2.56 8.87
N ASP A 40 -7.30 3.30 9.43
CA ASP A 40 -7.55 3.37 10.87
C ASP A 40 -8.30 2.14 11.40
#